data_AF-A0A7W0RYD6-F1
#
_entry.id   AF-A0A7W0RYD6-F1
#
_cell.length_a   1.000
_cell.length_b   1.000
_cell.length_c   1.000
_cell.angle_alpha   90.00
_cell.angle_beta   90.00
_cell.angle_gamma   90.00
#
_symmetry.space_group_name_H-M   'P 1'
#
loop_
_entity.id
_entity.type
_entity.pdbx_description
1 polymer ?
#
loop_
_entity_poly.entity_id
_entity_poly.type
_entity_poly.pdbx_seq_one_letter_code
_entity_poly.pdbx_strand_id
1 'polypeptide(L)'
;MLTGAATVVEETGEQVIGPGDAAAWPAGAANGHQVVNRSDAPCSFLIVGTRPTREVIHYPDLARTLHVDGPAWRVVDRDGNVLRQGRDD
;
A
#
# COMPACT_ATOMS: atom_id res chain seq x y z
N MET A 1 0.17 -8.94 12.59
CA MET A 1 -1.18 -8.70 13.14
C MET A 1 -1.11 -8.79 14.67
N LEU A 2 -1.65 -7.78 15.38
CA LEU A 2 -1.57 -7.70 16.85
C LEU A 2 -2.87 -8.16 17.51
N THR A 3 -4.03 -7.68 17.06
CA THR A 3 -5.36 -8.04 17.60
C THR A 3 -6.40 -8.13 16.48
N GLY A 4 -7.42 -8.98 16.67
CA GLY A 4 -8.53 -9.16 15.71
C GLY A 4 -8.14 -9.98 14.47
N ALA A 5 -8.90 -9.85 13.39
CA ALA A 5 -8.65 -10.49 12.10
C ALA A 5 -8.73 -9.47 10.96
N ALA A 6 -7.94 -9.67 9.90
CA ALA A 6 -7.97 -8.86 8.70
C ALA A 6 -7.78 -9.73 7.45
N THR A 7 -8.31 -9.28 6.31
CA THR A 7 -8.10 -9.91 5.02
C THR A 7 -7.00 -9.17 4.27
N VAL A 8 -5.89 -9.85 4.00
CA VAL A 8 -4.88 -9.43 3.03
C VAL A 8 -5.42 -9.77 1.65
N VAL A 9 -5.50 -8.77 0.78
CA VAL A 9 -5.94 -8.90 -0.61
C VAL A 9 -4.74 -8.58 -1.50
N GLU A 10 -4.39 -9.53 -2.35
CA GLU A 10 -3.24 -9.51 -3.26
C GLU A 10 -3.66 -9.96 -4.67
N GLU A 11 -2.78 -9.84 -5.65
CA GLU A 11 -3.04 -10.31 -7.02
C GLU A 11 -3.30 -11.83 -7.07
N THR A 12 -2.75 -12.59 -6.11
CA THR A 12 -2.93 -14.05 -6.00
C THR A 12 -4.21 -14.45 -5.27
N GLY A 13 -4.98 -13.48 -4.75
CA GLY A 13 -6.23 -13.71 -4.05
C GLY A 13 -6.23 -13.16 -2.63
N GLU A 14 -7.07 -13.74 -1.78
CA GLU A 14 -7.35 -13.23 -0.44
C GLU A 14 -6.95 -14.23 0.65
N GLN A 15 -6.35 -13.71 1.72
CA GLN A 15 -5.97 -14.52 2.88
C GLN A 15 -6.36 -13.80 4.17
N VAL A 16 -7.03 -14.51 5.08
CA VAL A 16 -7.32 -13.99 6.42
C VAL A 16 -6.09 -14.20 7.32
N ILE A 17 -5.67 -13.15 8.01
CA ILE A 17 -4.60 -13.16 9.00
C ILE A 17 -5.16 -12.85 10.40
N GLY A 18 -4.66 -13.55 11.42
CA GLY A 18 -5.01 -13.41 12.83
C GLY A 18 -3.81 -13.00 13.70
N PRO A 19 -3.98 -12.85 15.04
CA PRO A 19 -2.91 -12.40 15.92
C PRO A 19 -1.68 -13.30 15.85
N GLY A 20 -0.50 -12.69 15.67
CA GLY A 20 0.77 -13.40 15.47
C GLY A 20 1.18 -13.55 14.00
N ASP A 21 0.25 -13.50 13.06
CA ASP A 21 0.56 -13.61 11.63
C ASP A 21 1.27 -12.36 11.09
N ALA A 22 2.06 -12.55 10.05
CA ALA A 22 2.76 -11.50 9.33
C ALA A 22 2.62 -11.67 7.81
N ALA A 23 2.57 -10.54 7.10
CA ALA A 23 2.68 -10.47 5.65
C ALA A 23 3.84 -9.53 5.30
N ALA A 24 4.58 -9.83 4.24
CA ALA A 24 5.77 -9.09 3.85
C ALA A 24 5.84 -8.94 2.33
N TRP A 25 6.17 -7.73 1.88
CA TRP A 25 6.21 -7.37 0.48
C TRP A 25 7.60 -6.84 0.11
N PRO A 26 8.43 -7.65 -0.59
CA PRO A 26 9.71 -7.18 -1.10
C PRO A 26 9.54 -6.02 -2.09
N ALA A 27 10.40 -5.01 -1.99
CA ALA A 27 10.39 -3.88 -2.92
C ALA A 27 10.58 -4.34 -4.38
N GLY A 28 9.81 -3.75 -5.29
CA GLY A 28 9.85 -4.06 -6.73
C GLY A 28 9.06 -5.31 -7.14
N ALA A 29 8.53 -6.10 -6.21
CA ALA A 29 7.58 -7.16 -6.55
C ALA A 29 6.27 -6.55 -7.08
N ALA A 30 5.85 -6.96 -8.26
CA ALA A 30 4.60 -6.50 -8.88
C ALA A 30 3.38 -7.22 -8.28
N ASN A 31 3.16 -7.05 -6.98
CA ASN A 31 2.02 -7.59 -6.25
C ASN A 31 1.35 -6.47 -5.44
N GLY A 32 0.29 -5.90 -5.98
CA GLY A 32 -0.52 -4.92 -5.26
C GLY A 32 -1.13 -5.56 -4.03
N HIS A 33 -1.16 -4.84 -2.90
CA HIS A 33 -1.70 -5.37 -1.65
C HIS A 33 -2.51 -4.33 -0.89
N GLN A 34 -3.57 -4.80 -0.22
CA GLN A 34 -4.33 -4.03 0.75
C GLN A 34 -4.73 -4.91 1.93
N VAL A 35 -4.93 -4.30 3.10
CA VAL A 35 -5.39 -4.98 4.32
C VAL A 35 -6.75 -4.43 4.69
N VAL A 36 -7.77 -5.29 4.64
CA VAL A 36 -9.17 -4.91 4.84
C VAL A 36 -9.72 -5.60 6.08
N ASN A 37 -10.26 -4.83 7.02
CA ASN A 37 -11.05 -5.41 8.11
C ASN A 37 -12.48 -5.66 7.63
N ARG A 38 -12.86 -6.93 7.46
CA ARG A 38 -14.22 -7.36 7.07
C ARG A 38 -15.04 -7.88 8.26
N SER A 39 -14.50 -7.80 9.47
CA SER A 39 -15.19 -8.24 10.69
C SER A 39 -16.05 -7.12 11.29
N ASP A 40 -16.85 -7.48 12.30
CA ASP A 40 -17.68 -6.58 13.09
C ASP A 40 -16.94 -5.96 14.30
N ALA A 41 -15.65 -6.27 14.46
CA ALA A 41 -14.82 -5.80 15.55
C ALA A 41 -13.56 -5.07 15.02
N PRO A 42 -12.98 -4.12 15.78
CA PRO A 42 -11.71 -3.52 15.42
C PRO A 42 -10.56 -4.53 15.40
N CYS A 43 -9.58 -4.28 14.54
CA CYS A 43 -8.31 -5.01 14.51
C CYS A 43 -7.12 -4.04 14.56
N SER A 44 -5.95 -4.53 14.99
CA SER A 44 -4.72 -3.74 15.00
C SER A 44 -3.53 -4.54 14.49
N PHE A 45 -2.62 -3.87 13.78
CA PHE A 45 -1.39 -4.45 13.26
C PHE A 45 -0.29 -3.39 13.21
N LEU A 46 0.96 -3.85 13.13
CA LEU A 46 2.12 -2.99 12.95
C LEU A 46 2.53 -2.99 11.46
N ILE A 47 2.81 -1.81 10.91
CA ILE A 47 3.43 -1.65 9.59
C ILE A 47 4.86 -1.18 9.80
N VAL A 48 5.81 -1.89 9.19
CA VAL A 48 7.22 -1.49 9.13
C VAL A 48 7.61 -1.38 7.67
N GLY A 49 8.21 -0.26 7.30
CA GLY A 49 8.65 0.01 5.94
C GLY A 49 9.82 1.00 5.94
N THR A 50 10.59 0.98 4.86
CA THR A 50 11.65 1.97 4.61
C THR A 50 11.05 3.36 4.36
N ARG A 51 11.90 4.39 4.48
CA ARG A 51 11.56 5.78 4.13
C ARG A 51 12.59 6.35 3.17
N PRO A 52 12.62 5.88 1.90
CA PRO A 52 13.58 6.37 0.94
C PRO A 52 13.25 7.81 0.51
N THR A 53 14.26 8.56 0.09
CA THR A 53 14.05 9.90 -0.50
C THR A 53 13.24 9.84 -1.79
N ARG A 54 13.29 8.72 -2.53
CA ARG A 54 12.56 8.52 -3.77
C ARG A 54 11.75 7.24 -3.70
N GLU A 55 10.50 7.31 -4.11
CA GLU A 55 9.58 6.17 -4.12
C GLU A 55 8.63 6.23 -5.32
N VAL A 56 8.23 5.05 -5.82
CA VAL A 56 7.22 4.92 -6.87
C VAL A 56 6.17 3.90 -6.45
N ILE A 57 4.93 4.35 -6.28
CA ILE A 57 3.82 3.53 -5.78
C ILE A 57 2.78 3.40 -6.89
N HIS A 58 2.47 2.15 -7.26
CA HIS A 58 1.45 1.84 -8.26
C HIS A 58 0.12 1.51 -7.58
N TYR A 59 -0.96 2.15 -8.03
CA TYR A 59 -2.33 1.85 -7.63
C TYR A 59 -3.05 1.21 -8.84
N PRO A 60 -2.95 -0.11 -9.02
CA PRO A 60 -3.44 -0.80 -10.21
C PRO A 60 -4.95 -0.62 -10.42
N ASP A 61 -5.75 -0.74 -9.35
CA ASP A 61 -7.22 -0.57 -9.40
C ASP A 61 -7.67 0.80 -9.90
N LEU A 62 -6.83 1.83 -9.73
CA LEU A 62 -7.11 3.19 -10.16
C LEU A 62 -6.38 3.57 -11.45
N ALA A 63 -5.51 2.70 -11.97
CA ALA A 63 -4.56 2.99 -13.04
C ALA A 63 -3.76 4.28 -12.78
N ARG A 64 -3.22 4.43 -11.55
CA ARG A 64 -2.46 5.61 -11.12
C ARG A 64 -1.10 5.24 -10.56
N THR A 65 -0.17 6.17 -10.67
CA THR A 65 1.16 6.05 -10.06
C THR A 65 1.49 7.29 -9.25
N LEU A 66 1.87 7.11 -7.99
CA LEU A 66 2.44 8.16 -7.15
C LEU A 66 3.96 8.11 -7.25
N HIS A 67 4.57 9.22 -7.65
CA HIS A 67 6.01 9.45 -7.60
C HIS A 67 6.33 10.39 -6.45
N VAL A 68 7.31 10.03 -5.63
CA VAL A 68 7.87 10.85 -4.55
C VAL A 68 9.35 11.12 -4.87
N ASP A 69 9.78 12.37 -4.81
CA ASP A 69 11.18 12.80 -4.92
C ASP A 69 11.49 13.89 -3.89
N GLY A 70 12.04 13.45 -2.75
CA GLY A 70 12.24 14.26 -1.56
C GLY A 70 10.91 14.83 -1.06
N PRO A 71 10.79 16.17 -0.94
CA PRO A 71 9.56 16.80 -0.49
C PRO A 71 8.48 16.84 -1.58
N ALA A 72 8.84 16.66 -2.85
CA ALA A 72 7.90 16.79 -3.97
C ALA A 72 7.20 15.46 -4.27
N TRP A 73 5.92 15.53 -4.61
CA TRP A 73 5.15 14.35 -5.04
C TRP A 73 4.20 14.66 -6.18
N ARG A 74 3.93 13.67 -7.02
CA ARG A 74 2.92 13.75 -8.10
C ARG A 74 2.21 12.42 -8.30
N VAL A 75 0.91 12.47 -8.56
CA VAL A 75 0.09 11.36 -9.01
C VAL A 75 -0.14 11.51 -10.51
N VAL A 76 0.18 10.48 -11.28
CA VAL A 76 -0.02 10.42 -12.73
C VAL A 76 -1.03 9.33 -13.10
N ASP A 77 -1.72 9.51 -14.23
CA ASP A 77 -2.50 8.45 -14.87
C ASP A 77 -1.61 7.50 -15.70
N ARG A 78 -2.24 6.55 -16.40
CA ARG A 78 -1.56 5.55 -17.24
C ARG A 78 -0.76 6.14 -18.41
N ASP A 79 -1.14 7.33 -18.87
CA ASP A 79 -0.54 8.00 -20.03
C ASP A 79 0.55 8.99 -19.57
N GLY A 80 0.74 9.13 -18.26
CA GLY A 80 1.72 10.02 -17.65
C GLY A 80 1.21 11.44 -17.39
N ASN A 81 -0.09 11.71 -17.59
CA ASN A 81 -0.63 13.03 -17.27
C ASN A 81 -0.70 13.22 -15.76
N VAL A 82 -0.31 14.40 -15.28
CA VAL A 82 -0.36 14.72 -13.85
C VAL A 82 -1.81 14.98 -13.44
N LEU A 83 -2.33 14.14 -12.55
CA LEU A 83 -3.66 14.28 -11.95
C LEU A 83 -3.63 15.18 -10.71
N ARG A 84 -2.55 15.11 -9.92
CA ARG A 84 -2.35 15.89 -8.70
C ARG A 84 -0.86 15.98 -8.37
N GLN A 85 -0.43 17.07 -7.76
CA GLN A 85 0.95 17.22 -7.27
C GLN A 85 1.01 18.14 -6.05
N GLY A 86 2.10 18.06 -5.31
CA GLY A 86 2.33 18.89 -4.13
C GLY A 86 3.78 18.81 -3.65
N ARG A 87 4.02 19.50 -2.53
CA ARG A 87 5.29 19.50 -1.82
C ARG A 87 5.00 19.52 -0.32
N ASP A 88 5.67 18.66 0.44
CA ASP A 88 5.62 18.67 1.89
C ASP A 88 6.78 19.53 2.43
N ASP A 89 6.53 20.28 3.50
CA ASP A 89 7.51 21.20 4.12
C ASP A 89 8.44 20.49 5.12
#